data_AF-A0A127A5Q7-F1
#
_entry.id   AF-A0A127A5Q7-F1
#
_cell.length_a   1.000
_cell.length_b   1.000
_cell.length_c   1.000
_cell.angle_alpha   90.00
_cell.angle_beta   90.00
_cell.angle_gamma   90.00
#
_symmetry.space_group_name_H-M   'P 1'
#
loop_
_entity.id
_entity.type
_entity.pdbx_description
1 polymer ?
#
loop_
_entity_poly.entity_id
_entity_poly.type
_entity_poly.pdbx_seq_one_letter_code
_entity_poly.pdbx_strand_id
1 'polypeptide(L)'
;MSAFDEIGRRGDAGGPETIALLRQLGAQVTRTSPFPPPEEYRSWSREAVDDLLADMFAKDSKRGQVFVLGCYLQATDQASLERMLVASVRNFLVDQAKGTERGKLRRRLDNLLADDSRFVRPHDVGSILAWALLHRAMGLWQGDLDELHEAAARVRGHQILSWNTAGRTPRRTVIALTSVCHGVIDHADGSVRDEDLAKVVERRFALLAPPVFVEMPDGSANAAAAALVSVDSDSGEDLGVQERAEQLWAALSAEERKLLPVLGQSLEERRAATSLGRAATQALSDALVDRLRMATIDDEDREAIVLRLGAIAADGSDSRRLSQVGPSPRSLGEEQT
;
A
#
# COMPACT_ATOMS: atom_id res chain seq x y z
N MET A 1 20.08 -12.92 22.11
CA MET A 1 19.19 -13.81 21.32
C MET A 1 18.76 -13.00 20.12
N SER A 2 18.90 -13.50 18.89
CA SER A 2 18.54 -12.69 17.71
C SER A 2 17.02 -12.70 17.46
N ALA A 3 16.50 -11.72 16.70
CA ALA A 3 15.11 -11.73 16.28
C ALA A 3 14.78 -12.97 15.43
N PHE A 4 15.71 -13.41 14.60
CA PHE A 4 15.58 -14.65 13.83
C PHE A 4 15.41 -15.88 14.73
N ASP A 5 16.24 -16.01 15.79
CA ASP A 5 16.11 -17.11 16.76
C ASP A 5 14.82 -17.01 17.59
N GLU A 6 14.36 -15.78 17.85
CA GLU A 6 13.14 -15.51 18.61
C GLU A 6 11.89 -15.92 17.81
N ILE A 7 11.78 -15.49 16.55
CA ILE A 7 10.68 -15.86 15.67
C ILE A 7 10.64 -17.38 15.47
N GLY A 8 11.80 -18.01 15.24
CA GLY A 8 11.89 -19.47 15.08
C GLY A 8 11.48 -20.28 16.30
N ARG A 9 11.66 -19.74 17.52
CA ARG A 9 11.22 -20.41 18.77
C ARG A 9 9.79 -20.12 19.17
N ARG A 10 9.23 -18.98 18.75
CA ARG A 10 7.90 -18.52 19.16
C ARG A 10 6.83 -18.78 18.11
N GLY A 11 7.23 -18.90 16.85
CA GLY A 11 6.32 -18.95 15.72
C GLY A 11 5.45 -17.70 15.59
N ASP A 12 5.84 -16.57 16.22
CA ASP A 12 5.16 -15.27 16.12
C ASP A 12 6.16 -14.12 15.95
N ALA A 13 5.67 -12.99 15.43
CA ALA A 13 6.44 -11.76 15.19
C ALA A 13 6.33 -10.75 16.35
N GLY A 14 5.69 -11.12 17.46
CA GLY A 14 5.36 -10.23 18.57
C GLY A 14 6.42 -10.18 19.67
N GLY A 15 7.58 -10.78 19.45
CA GLY A 15 8.65 -10.84 20.43
C GLY A 15 9.40 -9.50 20.61
N PRO A 16 9.94 -9.23 21.81
CA PRO A 16 10.67 -7.99 22.10
C PRO A 16 11.89 -7.76 21.20
N GLU A 17 12.65 -8.80 20.83
CA GLU A 17 13.83 -8.66 19.96
C GLU A 17 13.40 -8.30 18.53
N THR A 18 12.31 -8.91 18.06
CA THR A 18 11.68 -8.65 16.78
C THR A 18 11.18 -7.21 16.67
N ILE A 19 10.47 -6.72 17.69
CA ILE A 19 9.96 -5.34 17.74
C ILE A 19 11.13 -4.33 17.82
N ALA A 20 12.16 -4.63 18.61
CA ALA A 20 13.34 -3.78 18.70
C ALA A 20 14.06 -3.68 17.35
N LEU A 21 14.20 -4.80 16.64
CA LEU A 21 14.78 -4.82 15.30
C LEU A 21 13.96 -4.00 14.30
N LEU A 22 12.63 -4.19 14.27
CA LEU A 22 11.75 -3.45 13.37
C LEU A 22 11.84 -1.94 13.59
N ARG A 23 11.88 -1.49 14.84
CA ARG A 23 12.10 -0.08 15.18
C ARG A 23 13.43 0.45 14.68
N GLN A 24 14.51 -0.33 14.88
CA GLN A 24 15.84 0.04 14.42
C GLN A 24 15.89 0.15 12.88
N LEU A 25 15.35 -0.84 12.17
CA LEU A 25 15.34 -0.89 10.71
C LEU A 25 14.40 0.17 10.12
N GLY A 26 13.22 0.38 10.71
CA GLY A 26 12.31 1.46 10.35
C GLY A 26 12.99 2.82 10.45
N ALA A 27 13.64 3.11 11.57
CA ALA A 27 14.42 4.34 11.75
C ALA A 27 15.61 4.44 10.78
N GLN A 28 16.22 3.33 10.38
CA GLN A 28 17.28 3.33 9.36
C GLN A 28 16.73 3.68 7.97
N VAL A 29 15.63 3.06 7.57
CA VAL A 29 15.00 3.31 6.26
C VAL A 29 14.53 4.75 6.18
N THR A 30 13.81 5.26 7.19
CA THR A 30 13.25 6.61 7.15
C THR A 30 14.31 7.71 7.17
N ARG A 31 15.47 7.48 7.82
CA ARG A 31 16.61 8.42 7.77
C ARG A 31 17.32 8.47 6.42
N THR A 32 17.29 7.38 5.66
CA THR A 32 18.04 7.24 4.40
C THR A 32 17.15 7.38 3.17
N SER A 33 15.84 7.49 3.37
CA SER A 33 14.86 7.54 2.29
C SER A 33 14.44 8.98 1.98
N PRO A 34 14.13 9.32 0.71
CA PRO A 34 13.58 10.62 0.35
C PRO A 34 12.10 10.80 0.75
N PHE A 35 11.47 9.85 1.46
CA PHE A 35 10.06 9.95 1.82
C PHE A 35 9.84 10.91 2.99
N PRO A 36 8.87 11.83 2.90
CA PRO A 36 8.51 12.68 4.02
C PRO A 36 7.85 11.86 5.15
N PRO A 37 7.95 12.31 6.41
CA PRO A 37 7.16 11.75 7.50
C PRO A 37 5.65 11.98 7.27
N PRO A 38 4.77 11.25 7.99
CA PRO A 38 3.33 11.50 7.96
C PRO A 38 2.98 12.95 8.32
N GLU A 39 1.83 13.45 7.88
CA GLU A 39 1.45 14.88 7.97
C GLU A 39 1.40 15.39 9.41
N GLU A 40 1.14 14.51 10.38
CA GLU A 40 1.10 14.79 11.81
C GLU A 40 2.50 15.06 12.39
N TYR A 41 3.55 14.69 11.67
CA TYR A 41 4.93 14.74 12.13
C TYR A 41 5.79 15.68 11.29
N ARG A 42 6.53 16.57 11.96
CA ARG A 42 7.48 17.50 11.29
C ARG A 42 8.77 16.83 10.79
N SER A 43 9.06 15.64 11.29
CA SER A 43 10.27 14.85 10.99
C SER A 43 10.04 13.40 11.36
N TRP A 44 10.86 12.47 10.84
CA TRP A 44 10.86 11.07 11.25
C TRP A 44 11.36 10.89 12.69
N SER A 45 10.47 11.13 13.65
CA SER A 45 10.69 10.87 15.07
C SER A 45 10.53 9.38 15.38
N ARG A 46 10.92 8.97 16.59
CA ARG A 46 10.67 7.60 17.06
C ARG A 46 9.18 7.25 17.08
N GLU A 47 8.34 8.21 17.44
CA GLU A 47 6.88 8.07 17.43
C GLU A 47 6.36 7.89 16.00
N ALA A 48 6.84 8.68 15.04
CA ALA A 48 6.49 8.52 13.62
C ALA A 48 6.90 7.15 13.05
N VAL A 49 8.02 6.59 13.51
CA VAL A 49 8.45 5.23 13.13
C VAL A 49 7.58 4.16 13.81
N ASP A 50 7.18 4.36 15.07
CA ASP A 50 6.29 3.44 15.77
C ASP A 50 4.90 3.42 15.12
N ASP A 51 4.37 4.58 14.71
CA ASP A 51 3.10 4.68 13.98
C ASP A 51 3.20 4.05 12.58
N LEU A 52 4.31 4.28 11.86
CA LEU A 52 4.57 3.60 10.59
C LEU A 52 4.53 2.08 10.74
N LEU A 53 5.17 1.55 11.78
CA LEU A 53 5.15 0.11 12.06
C LEU A 53 3.74 -0.35 12.46
N ALA A 54 3.01 0.44 13.26
CA ALA A 54 1.63 0.14 13.62
C ALA A 54 0.72 0.05 12.39
N ASP A 55 0.88 0.96 11.42
CA ASP A 55 0.20 0.93 10.13
C ASP A 55 0.56 -0.31 9.31
N MET A 56 1.84 -0.69 9.31
CA MET A 56 2.29 -1.94 8.68
C MET A 56 1.68 -3.18 9.36
N PHE A 57 1.41 -3.14 10.66
CA PHE A 57 0.75 -4.21 11.41
C PHE A 57 -0.77 -4.09 11.48
N ALA A 58 -1.36 -3.05 10.89
CA ALA A 58 -2.78 -2.76 11.01
C ALA A 58 -3.62 -3.96 10.54
N LYS A 59 -4.58 -4.37 11.39
CA LYS A 59 -5.37 -5.59 11.20
C LYS A 59 -6.19 -5.59 9.90
N ASP A 60 -6.48 -4.42 9.34
CA ASP A 60 -7.26 -4.28 8.11
C ASP A 60 -6.44 -4.60 6.84
N SER A 61 -5.11 -4.69 6.96
CA SER A 61 -4.21 -5.12 5.88
C SER A 61 -3.89 -6.62 5.99
N LYS A 62 -4.44 -7.43 5.09
CA LYS A 62 -4.13 -8.88 4.97
C LYS A 62 -2.62 -9.16 4.87
N ARG A 63 -1.84 -8.24 4.28
CA ARG A 63 -0.37 -8.33 4.17
C ARG A 63 0.35 -7.98 5.47
N GLY A 64 -0.19 -7.05 6.26
CA GLY A 64 0.41 -6.59 7.50
C GLY A 64 0.47 -7.64 8.61
N GLN A 65 -0.47 -8.58 8.62
CA GLN A 65 -0.54 -9.64 9.63
C GLN A 65 0.53 -10.73 9.47
N VAL A 66 1.13 -10.85 8.28
CA VAL A 66 2.03 -11.96 7.94
C VAL A 66 3.38 -11.50 7.39
N PHE A 67 3.63 -10.21 7.15
CA PHE A 67 4.85 -9.77 6.46
C PHE A 67 6.14 -10.18 7.19
N VAL A 68 6.21 -10.02 8.52
CA VAL A 68 7.40 -10.40 9.29
C VAL A 68 7.67 -11.90 9.20
N LEU A 69 6.59 -12.69 9.26
CA LEU A 69 6.69 -14.15 9.13
C LEU A 69 7.04 -14.56 7.69
N GLY A 70 6.52 -13.85 6.68
CA GLY A 70 6.92 -14.01 5.28
C GLY A 70 8.41 -13.76 5.09
N CYS A 71 8.93 -12.64 5.60
CA CYS A 71 10.37 -12.35 5.59
C CYS A 71 11.17 -13.43 6.32
N TYR A 72 10.70 -13.92 7.47
CA TYR A 72 11.36 -14.98 8.23
C TYR A 72 11.43 -16.31 7.48
N LEU A 73 10.31 -16.74 6.87
CA LEU A 73 10.27 -17.99 6.09
C LEU A 73 11.26 -17.98 4.92
N GLN A 74 11.49 -16.79 4.35
CA GLN A 74 12.41 -16.58 3.24
C GLN A 74 13.87 -16.38 3.66
N ALA A 75 14.10 -15.97 4.91
CA ALA A 75 15.42 -15.70 5.45
C ALA A 75 16.15 -17.00 5.81
N THR A 76 17.46 -17.03 5.54
CA THR A 76 18.34 -18.14 5.90
C THR A 76 19.03 -17.90 7.24
N ASP A 77 19.13 -16.64 7.65
CA ASP A 77 19.82 -16.16 8.85
C ASP A 77 19.31 -14.74 9.25
N GLN A 78 19.86 -14.20 10.34
CA GLN A 78 19.54 -12.86 10.82
C GLN A 78 19.83 -11.75 9.77
N ALA A 79 20.94 -11.84 9.04
CA ALA A 79 21.34 -10.81 8.10
C ALA A 79 20.45 -10.77 6.83
N SER A 80 19.98 -11.93 6.39
CA SER A 80 18.97 -12.04 5.33
C SER A 80 17.61 -11.51 5.81
N LEU A 81 17.19 -11.86 7.04
CA LEU A 81 15.96 -11.32 7.62
C LEU A 81 15.98 -9.78 7.67
N GLU A 82 17.07 -9.18 8.13
CA GLU A 82 17.22 -7.72 8.18
C GLU A 82 17.11 -7.06 6.81
N ARG A 83 17.80 -7.61 5.79
CA ARG A 83 17.72 -7.10 4.41
C ARG A 83 16.31 -7.15 3.86
N MET A 84 15.59 -8.24 4.12
CA MET A 84 14.21 -8.42 3.67
C MET A 84 13.26 -7.44 4.37
N LEU A 85 13.38 -7.29 5.68
CA LEU A 85 12.58 -6.33 6.45
C LEU A 85 12.83 -4.88 5.99
N VAL A 86 14.08 -4.50 5.71
CA VAL A 86 14.40 -3.18 5.13
C VAL A 86 13.73 -2.98 3.79
N ALA A 87 13.75 -4.00 2.91
CA ALA A 87 13.08 -3.94 1.62
C ALA A 87 11.56 -3.80 1.78
N SER A 88 10.93 -4.58 2.67
CA SER A 88 9.49 -4.51 2.95
C SER A 88 9.06 -3.14 3.48
N VAL A 89 9.81 -2.55 4.42
CA VAL A 89 9.53 -1.19 4.92
C VAL A 89 9.65 -0.15 3.79
N ARG A 90 10.69 -0.25 2.96
CA ARG A 90 10.83 0.65 1.80
C ARG A 90 9.68 0.50 0.81
N ASN A 91 9.29 -0.72 0.49
CA ASN A 91 8.19 -1.00 -0.43
C ASN A 91 6.86 -0.48 0.13
N PHE A 92 6.62 -0.65 1.43
CA PHE A 92 5.45 -0.08 2.09
C PHE A 92 5.41 1.44 1.98
N LEU A 93 6.54 2.14 2.20
CA LEU A 93 6.61 3.59 2.02
C LEU A 93 6.39 4.00 0.54
N VAL A 94 6.89 3.22 -0.41
CA VAL A 94 6.61 3.42 -1.84
C VAL A 94 5.12 3.27 -2.13
N ASP A 95 4.47 2.26 -1.56
CA ASP A 95 3.06 1.98 -1.80
C ASP A 95 2.15 2.99 -1.09
N GLN A 96 2.49 3.43 0.12
CA GLN A 96 1.84 4.58 0.76
C GLN A 96 1.99 5.83 -0.11
N ALA A 97 3.19 6.12 -0.61
CA ALA A 97 3.42 7.25 -1.51
C ALA A 97 2.57 7.14 -2.79
N LYS A 98 2.42 5.94 -3.37
CA LYS A 98 1.53 5.69 -4.53
C LYS A 98 0.05 5.79 -4.19
N GLY A 99 -0.34 5.41 -2.97
CA GLY A 99 -1.71 5.45 -2.47
C GLY A 99 -2.23 6.86 -2.20
N THR A 100 -1.33 7.82 -1.94
CA THR A 100 -1.71 9.24 -1.80
C THR A 100 -2.33 9.78 -3.08
N GLU A 101 -3.24 10.75 -2.95
CA GLU A 101 -3.82 11.44 -4.11
C GLU A 101 -2.74 12.12 -4.99
N ARG A 102 -1.64 12.58 -4.37
CA ARG A 102 -0.46 13.09 -5.07
C ARG A 102 0.28 11.98 -5.85
N GLY A 103 0.40 10.78 -5.28
CA GLY A 103 0.95 9.61 -5.97
C GLY A 103 0.12 9.17 -7.17
N LYS A 104 -1.21 9.14 -7.00
CA LYS A 104 -2.17 8.91 -8.10
C LYS A 104 -2.04 9.97 -9.19
N LEU A 105 -1.93 11.25 -8.81
CA LEU A 105 -1.69 12.35 -9.75
C LEU A 105 -0.37 12.17 -10.51
N ARG A 106 0.72 11.81 -9.82
CA ARG A 106 2.03 11.58 -10.45
C ARG A 106 1.97 10.46 -11.48
N ARG A 107 1.37 9.31 -11.14
CA ARG A 107 1.19 8.19 -12.09
C ARG A 107 0.31 8.57 -13.29
N ARG A 108 -0.73 9.38 -13.05
CA ARG A 108 -1.58 9.88 -14.13
C ARG A 108 -0.81 10.82 -15.06
N LEU A 109 -0.03 11.76 -14.50
CA LEU A 109 0.83 12.64 -15.28
C LEU A 109 1.86 11.85 -16.08
N ASP A 110 2.49 10.84 -15.48
CA ASP A 110 3.45 9.95 -16.15
C ASP A 110 2.86 9.33 -17.42
N ASN A 111 1.68 8.70 -17.32
CA ASN A 111 1.00 8.13 -18.47
C ASN A 111 0.61 9.19 -19.52
N LEU A 112 0.07 10.35 -19.07
CA LEU A 112 -0.39 11.40 -19.99
C LEU A 112 0.75 12.07 -20.75
N LEU A 113 1.90 12.26 -20.11
CA LEU A 113 3.08 12.86 -20.73
C LEU A 113 3.80 11.84 -21.62
N ALA A 114 3.81 10.55 -21.27
CA ALA A 114 4.35 9.49 -22.12
C ALA A 114 3.58 9.33 -23.44
N ASP A 115 2.27 9.57 -23.43
CA ASP A 115 1.41 9.52 -24.63
C ASP A 115 1.56 10.75 -25.55
N ASP A 116 2.23 11.84 -25.11
CA ASP A 116 2.35 13.10 -25.85
C ASP A 116 3.79 13.31 -26.35
N SER A 117 3.96 13.31 -27.67
CA SER A 117 5.27 13.35 -28.33
C SER A 117 6.11 14.61 -28.08
N ARG A 118 5.53 15.65 -27.46
CA ARG A 118 6.26 16.87 -27.08
C ARG A 118 7.13 16.65 -25.84
N PHE A 119 6.78 15.69 -24.99
CA PHE A 119 7.47 15.41 -23.75
C PHE A 119 8.40 14.22 -23.90
N VAL A 120 9.56 14.29 -23.25
CA VAL A 120 10.54 13.20 -23.22
C VAL A 120 11.09 13.03 -21.82
N ARG A 121 11.48 11.79 -21.52
CA ARG A 121 12.31 11.50 -20.35
C ARG A 121 13.79 11.59 -20.78
N PRO A 122 14.57 12.53 -20.23
CA PRO A 122 15.97 12.65 -20.58
C PRO A 122 16.78 11.50 -19.99
N HIS A 123 17.65 10.90 -20.81
CA HIS A 123 18.47 9.76 -20.39
C HIS A 123 19.65 10.15 -19.46
N ASP A 124 20.04 11.42 -19.46
CA ASP A 124 21.27 11.91 -18.81
C ASP A 124 21.07 12.36 -17.35
N VAL A 125 19.86 12.23 -16.79
CA VAL A 125 19.51 12.74 -15.45
C VAL A 125 19.66 11.67 -14.35
N GLY A 126 20.37 10.58 -14.64
CA GLY A 126 20.65 9.50 -13.68
C GLY A 126 19.37 8.76 -13.24
N SER A 127 19.28 8.40 -11.96
CA SER A 127 18.14 7.66 -11.39
C SER A 127 16.92 8.53 -11.06
N ILE A 128 16.94 9.83 -11.40
CA ILE A 128 15.88 10.76 -11.07
C ILE A 128 14.86 10.80 -12.22
N LEU A 129 13.61 10.50 -11.90
CA LEU A 129 12.50 10.60 -12.85
C LEU A 129 12.14 12.07 -13.08
N ALA A 130 12.37 12.54 -14.30
CA ALA A 130 12.09 13.89 -14.74
C ALA A 130 11.50 13.91 -16.16
N TRP A 131 10.82 15.00 -16.47
CA TRP A 131 10.25 15.30 -17.78
C TRP A 131 10.88 16.56 -18.36
N ALA A 132 11.18 16.51 -19.65
CA ALA A 132 11.64 17.66 -20.44
C ALA A 132 10.82 17.78 -21.72
N LEU A 133 10.94 18.91 -22.41
CA LEU A 133 10.45 19.04 -23.79
C LEU A 133 11.48 18.47 -24.76
N LEU A 134 11.03 17.87 -25.86
CA LEU A 134 11.86 17.19 -26.87
C LEU A 134 13.06 18.04 -27.35
N HIS A 135 12.90 19.35 -27.43
CA HIS A 135 13.95 20.28 -27.90
C HIS A 135 14.75 20.95 -26.78
N ARG A 136 14.48 20.63 -25.51
CA ARG A 136 15.03 21.30 -24.32
C ARG A 136 15.43 20.31 -23.21
N ALA A 137 15.86 19.11 -23.57
CA ALA A 137 16.31 18.07 -22.64
C ALA A 137 17.70 18.38 -22.04
N MET A 138 17.86 19.55 -21.40
CA MET A 138 19.11 20.01 -20.82
C MET A 138 19.06 20.01 -19.29
N GLY A 139 19.84 19.12 -18.67
CA GLY A 139 20.09 19.10 -17.23
C GLY A 139 18.83 18.93 -16.37
N LEU A 140 19.04 18.69 -15.07
CA LEU A 140 17.95 18.77 -14.11
C LEU A 140 17.76 20.23 -13.69
N TRP A 141 16.53 20.72 -13.71
CA TRP A 141 16.20 22.03 -13.17
C TRP A 141 16.37 22.04 -11.64
N GLN A 142 17.02 23.09 -11.11
CA GLN A 142 17.42 23.25 -9.70
C GLN A 142 16.91 24.56 -9.07
N GLY A 143 15.95 25.23 -9.71
CA GLY A 143 15.39 26.50 -9.22
C GLY A 143 14.41 26.35 -8.05
N ASP A 144 13.72 27.44 -7.73
CA ASP A 144 12.72 27.47 -6.64
C ASP A 144 11.34 27.02 -7.13
N LEU A 145 10.69 26.12 -6.39
CA LEU A 145 9.38 25.56 -6.72
C LEU A 145 8.30 26.65 -6.88
N ASP A 146 8.42 27.77 -6.16
CA ASP A 146 7.51 28.91 -6.32
C ASP A 146 7.59 29.53 -7.73
N GLU A 147 8.74 29.50 -8.40
CA GLU A 147 8.88 29.96 -9.79
C GLU A 147 8.07 29.07 -10.75
N LEU A 148 8.03 27.75 -10.51
CA LEU A 148 7.21 26.82 -11.29
C LEU A 148 5.72 27.04 -11.03
N HIS A 149 5.34 27.38 -9.80
CA HIS A 149 3.96 27.73 -9.47
C HIS A 149 3.51 29.01 -10.17
N GLU A 150 4.36 30.03 -10.23
CA GLU A 150 4.09 31.24 -11.00
C GLU A 150 3.97 30.96 -12.51
N ALA A 151 4.84 30.10 -13.05
CA ALA A 151 4.76 29.66 -14.44
C ALA A 151 3.43 28.96 -14.75
N ALA A 152 2.99 28.06 -13.88
CA ALA A 152 1.70 27.39 -14.02
C ALA A 152 0.52 28.38 -13.92
N ALA A 153 0.62 29.40 -13.07
CA ALA A 153 -0.40 30.44 -12.94
C ALA A 153 -0.52 31.32 -14.20
N ARG A 154 0.57 31.51 -14.95
CA ARG A 154 0.57 32.23 -16.24
C ARG A 154 -0.19 31.50 -17.34
N VAL A 155 -0.34 30.17 -17.25
CA VAL A 155 -1.11 29.38 -18.21
C VAL A 155 -2.61 29.60 -18.02
N ARG A 156 -3.20 30.40 -18.91
CA ARG A 156 -4.63 30.81 -18.91
C ARG A 156 -5.50 29.82 -19.69
N GLY A 157 -6.82 29.93 -19.52
CA GLY A 157 -7.80 29.19 -20.34
C GLY A 157 -8.10 27.76 -19.91
N HIS A 158 -7.50 27.30 -18.80
CA HIS A 158 -7.67 25.95 -18.29
C HIS A 158 -8.13 25.95 -16.82
N GLN A 159 -9.26 25.29 -16.59
CA GLN A 159 -9.82 25.01 -15.27
C GLN A 159 -10.25 23.54 -15.23
N ILE A 160 -9.98 22.87 -14.11
CA ILE A 160 -10.47 21.52 -13.84
C ILE A 160 -11.50 21.68 -12.72
N LEU A 161 -12.77 21.64 -13.09
CA LEU A 161 -13.90 21.84 -12.16
C LEU A 161 -14.35 20.54 -11.49
N SER A 162 -14.02 19.40 -12.08
CA SER A 162 -14.27 18.09 -11.52
C SER A 162 -13.09 17.16 -11.79
N TRP A 163 -12.65 16.48 -10.74
CA TRP A 163 -11.59 15.47 -10.82
C TRP A 163 -12.23 14.09 -10.96
N ASN A 164 -11.79 13.31 -11.95
CA ASN A 164 -12.24 11.93 -12.09
C ASN A 164 -11.33 11.01 -11.26
N THR A 165 -11.89 10.35 -10.24
CA THR A 165 -11.14 9.40 -9.39
C THR A 165 -10.93 8.05 -10.08
N ALA A 166 -11.74 7.73 -11.10
CA ALA A 166 -11.65 6.48 -11.87
C ALA A 166 -11.89 6.71 -13.37
N GLY A 167 -11.53 5.71 -14.18
CA GLY A 167 -11.75 5.70 -15.63
C GLY A 167 -10.85 6.64 -16.43
N ARG A 168 -11.09 6.70 -17.74
CA ARG A 168 -10.30 7.52 -18.68
C ARG A 168 -10.42 9.01 -18.33
N THR A 169 -9.28 9.68 -18.16
CA THR A 169 -9.22 11.13 -17.91
C THR A 169 -9.97 11.89 -19.03
N PRO A 170 -10.94 12.76 -18.70
CA PRO A 170 -11.69 13.52 -19.70
C PRO A 170 -10.75 14.34 -20.59
N ARG A 171 -11.07 14.42 -21.90
CA ARG A 171 -10.21 15.11 -22.89
C ARG A 171 -9.90 16.56 -22.51
N ARG A 172 -10.85 17.29 -21.91
CA ARG A 172 -10.63 18.66 -21.41
C ARG A 172 -9.60 18.71 -20.28
N THR A 173 -9.65 17.75 -19.35
CA THR A 173 -8.70 17.59 -18.26
C THR A 173 -7.32 17.23 -18.80
N VAL A 174 -7.23 16.34 -19.79
CA VAL A 174 -5.96 16.01 -20.46
C VAL A 174 -5.34 17.26 -21.07
N ILE A 175 -6.10 18.04 -21.85
CA ILE A 175 -5.61 19.30 -22.45
C ILE A 175 -5.15 20.28 -21.37
N ALA A 176 -5.92 20.44 -20.30
CA ALA A 176 -5.54 21.34 -19.20
C ALA A 176 -4.23 20.91 -18.53
N LEU A 177 -4.09 19.62 -18.23
CA LEU A 177 -2.90 19.05 -17.60
C LEU A 177 -1.66 19.18 -18.49
N THR A 178 -1.76 18.78 -19.76
CA THR A 178 -0.62 18.84 -20.69
C THR A 178 -0.25 20.29 -21.04
N SER A 179 -1.20 21.21 -21.17
CA SER A 179 -0.90 22.63 -21.38
C SER A 179 -0.15 23.25 -20.19
N VAL A 180 -0.57 22.95 -18.95
CA VAL A 180 0.13 23.43 -17.76
C VAL A 180 1.52 22.81 -17.65
N CYS A 181 1.64 21.49 -17.81
CA CYS A 181 2.96 20.82 -17.78
C CYS A 181 3.90 21.37 -18.85
N HIS A 182 3.40 21.61 -20.07
CA HIS A 182 4.17 22.24 -21.13
C HIS A 182 4.65 23.64 -20.73
N GLY A 183 3.76 24.50 -20.24
CA GLY A 183 4.14 25.86 -19.85
C GLY A 183 5.14 25.91 -18.69
N VAL A 184 5.06 24.96 -17.76
CA VAL A 184 5.99 24.85 -16.63
C VAL A 184 7.36 24.36 -17.09
N ILE A 185 7.42 23.29 -17.88
CA ILE A 185 8.69 22.73 -18.38
C ILE A 185 9.36 23.70 -19.36
N ASP A 186 8.58 24.39 -20.21
CA ASP A 186 9.10 25.43 -21.10
C ASP A 186 9.72 26.61 -20.31
N HIS A 187 9.10 26.99 -19.19
CA HIS A 187 9.64 28.03 -18.32
C HIS A 187 10.91 27.59 -17.58
N ALA A 188 10.96 26.33 -17.14
CA ALA A 188 12.09 25.77 -16.42
C ALA A 188 13.36 25.66 -17.28
N ASP A 189 13.22 25.67 -18.62
CA ASP A 189 14.32 25.52 -19.58
C ASP A 189 15.22 24.31 -19.29
N GLY A 190 14.61 23.21 -18.86
CA GLY A 190 15.31 22.01 -18.43
C GLY A 190 14.37 20.91 -17.95
N SER A 191 14.93 19.84 -17.39
CA SER A 191 14.14 18.68 -16.94
C SER A 191 13.56 18.94 -15.56
N VAL A 192 12.24 18.83 -15.42
CA VAL A 192 11.53 19.02 -14.14
C VAL A 192 11.19 17.66 -13.54
N ARG A 193 11.43 17.49 -12.23
CA ARG A 193 11.15 16.24 -11.50
C ARG A 193 9.66 15.92 -11.52
N ASP A 194 9.32 14.63 -11.57
CA ASP A 194 7.93 14.16 -11.52
C ASP A 194 7.19 14.67 -10.27
N GLU A 195 7.88 14.77 -9.14
CA GLU A 195 7.32 15.27 -7.88
C GLU A 195 7.00 16.77 -7.93
N ASP A 196 7.90 17.58 -8.50
CA ASP A 196 7.72 19.03 -8.60
C ASP A 196 6.57 19.35 -9.57
N LEU A 197 6.47 18.62 -10.69
CA LEU A 197 5.33 18.73 -11.60
C LEU A 197 4.00 18.37 -10.93
N ALA A 198 3.98 17.30 -10.13
CA ALA A 198 2.77 16.92 -9.40
C ALA A 198 2.35 18.01 -8.39
N LYS A 199 3.29 18.57 -7.62
CA LYS A 199 3.04 19.68 -6.68
C LYS A 199 2.49 20.93 -7.40
N VAL A 200 3.06 21.26 -8.55
CA VAL A 200 2.66 22.42 -9.36
C VAL A 200 1.23 22.26 -9.87
N VAL A 201 0.90 21.10 -10.43
CA VAL A 201 -0.44 20.79 -10.94
C VAL A 201 -1.47 20.76 -9.80
N GLU A 202 -1.12 20.14 -8.67
CA GLU A 202 -1.95 20.08 -7.47
C GLU A 202 -2.34 21.49 -7.00
N ARG A 203 -1.36 22.38 -6.80
CA ARG A 203 -1.60 23.77 -6.36
C ARG A 203 -2.36 24.56 -7.42
N ARG A 204 -2.02 24.40 -8.71
CA ARG A 204 -2.62 25.17 -9.82
C ARG A 204 -4.12 24.91 -9.98
N PHE A 205 -4.56 23.70 -9.73
CA PHE A 205 -5.96 23.30 -9.91
C PHE A 205 -6.69 23.05 -8.59
N ALA A 206 -6.02 23.28 -7.44
CA ALA A 206 -6.55 23.02 -6.12
C ALA A 206 -7.18 21.62 -5.98
N LEU A 207 -6.60 20.62 -6.66
CA LEU A 207 -7.22 19.30 -6.84
C LEU A 207 -7.44 18.53 -5.54
N LEU A 208 -6.69 18.88 -4.50
CA LEU A 208 -6.75 18.29 -3.16
C LEU A 208 -7.27 19.24 -2.09
N ALA A 209 -7.64 20.48 -2.47
CA ALA A 209 -8.30 21.36 -1.53
C ALA A 209 -9.76 20.88 -1.35
N PRO A 210 -10.25 20.71 -0.11
CA PRO A 210 -11.64 20.38 0.10
C PRO A 210 -12.52 21.44 -0.56
N PRO A 211 -13.55 21.06 -1.33
CA PRO A 211 -14.43 22.02 -1.98
C PRO A 211 -15.03 22.94 -0.91
N VAL A 212 -14.72 24.24 -1.00
CA VAL A 212 -15.37 25.24 -0.17
C VAL A 212 -16.78 25.42 -0.73
N PHE A 213 -17.75 24.77 -0.09
CA PHE A 213 -19.15 24.97 -0.41
C PHE A 213 -19.55 26.38 0.03
N VAL A 214 -19.72 27.29 -0.93
CA VAL A 214 -20.48 28.52 -0.71
C VAL A 214 -21.95 28.11 -0.84
N GLU A 215 -22.68 28.09 0.27
CA GLU A 215 -24.13 27.85 0.27
C GLU A 215 -24.81 28.92 -0.59
N MET A 216 -25.20 28.54 -1.80
CA MET A 216 -26.17 29.29 -2.59
C MET A 216 -27.57 28.91 -2.07
N PRO A 217 -28.43 29.90 -1.74
CA PRO A 217 -29.73 29.65 -1.15
C PRO A 217 -30.74 29.21 -2.21
N ASP A 218 -30.60 27.99 -2.70
CA ASP A 218 -31.62 27.29 -3.48
C ASP A 218 -31.39 25.77 -3.43
N GLY A 219 -32.19 25.12 -2.59
CA GLY A 219 -32.05 23.72 -2.21
C GLY A 219 -32.17 22.75 -3.37
N SER A 220 -31.10 21.99 -3.62
CA SER A 220 -31.17 20.68 -4.25
C SER A 220 -29.94 19.85 -3.85
N ALA A 221 -30.00 19.27 -2.65
CA ALA A 221 -28.99 18.34 -2.14
C ALA A 221 -29.46 16.91 -2.41
N ASN A 222 -29.07 16.31 -3.55
CA ASN A 222 -29.28 14.86 -3.73
C ASN A 222 -28.35 14.13 -4.73
N ALA A 223 -27.20 14.69 -5.09
CA ALA A 223 -26.29 14.04 -6.06
C ALA A 223 -25.10 13.28 -5.44
N ALA A 224 -24.86 13.37 -4.13
CA ALA A 224 -23.61 12.90 -3.52
C ALA A 224 -23.59 11.43 -3.05
N ALA A 225 -24.70 10.70 -3.10
CA ALA A 225 -24.81 9.39 -2.43
C ALA A 225 -24.57 8.15 -3.32
N ALA A 226 -24.32 8.29 -4.63
CA ALA A 226 -24.35 7.15 -5.56
C ALA A 226 -22.97 6.60 -6.04
N ALA A 227 -21.85 7.07 -5.49
CA ALA A 227 -20.50 6.82 -6.05
C ALA A 227 -19.62 5.78 -5.30
N LEU A 228 -20.17 4.95 -4.40
CA LEU A 228 -19.38 4.04 -3.54
C LEU A 228 -19.59 2.54 -3.81
N VAL A 229 -19.50 2.07 -5.07
CA VAL A 229 -19.53 0.61 -5.34
C VAL A 229 -18.60 0.19 -6.50
N SER A 230 -17.71 -0.76 -6.18
CA SER A 230 -16.98 -1.73 -7.05
C SER A 230 -15.72 -1.31 -7.80
N VAL A 231 -14.68 -2.14 -8.02
CA VAL A 231 -14.05 -3.35 -7.43
C VAL A 231 -12.76 -3.52 -8.27
N ASP A 232 -11.67 -3.88 -7.62
CA ASP A 232 -10.31 -4.02 -8.16
C ASP A 232 -10.13 -5.37 -8.89
N SER A 233 -9.48 -5.38 -10.07
CA SER A 233 -9.07 -6.60 -10.78
C SER A 233 -7.83 -6.32 -11.65
N ASP A 234 -6.68 -6.90 -11.27
CA ASP A 234 -5.52 -7.04 -12.15
C ASP A 234 -5.10 -8.53 -12.11
N SER A 235 -5.27 -9.23 -13.23
CA SER A 235 -5.19 -10.69 -13.31
C SER A 235 -4.43 -11.11 -14.58
N GLY A 236 -3.15 -11.48 -14.41
CA GLY A 236 -2.31 -12.00 -15.48
C GLY A 236 -1.08 -12.78 -14.99
N GLU A 237 -0.42 -12.32 -13.93
CA GLU A 237 0.74 -13.00 -13.31
C GLU A 237 0.35 -13.95 -12.16
N ASP A 238 -0.93 -14.04 -11.79
CA ASP A 238 -1.42 -14.60 -10.51
C ASP A 238 -1.78 -16.11 -10.57
N LEU A 239 -1.83 -16.75 -11.76
CA LEU A 239 -2.41 -18.10 -11.90
C LEU A 239 -1.50 -19.23 -11.35
N GLY A 240 -0.19 -19.20 -11.62
CA GLY A 240 0.74 -20.23 -11.12
C GLY A 240 0.93 -20.14 -9.60
N VAL A 241 0.99 -18.92 -9.08
CA VAL A 241 1.01 -18.63 -7.64
C VAL A 241 -0.28 -19.08 -6.97
N GLN A 242 -1.44 -18.80 -7.59
CA GLN A 242 -2.74 -19.22 -7.10
C GLN A 242 -2.84 -20.75 -6.99
N GLU A 243 -2.50 -21.48 -8.05
CA GLU A 243 -2.58 -22.94 -8.06
C GLU A 243 -1.68 -23.57 -6.98
N ARG A 244 -0.45 -23.03 -6.84
CA ARG A 244 0.50 -23.52 -5.84
C ARG A 244 0.04 -23.23 -4.41
N ALA A 245 -0.51 -22.05 -4.15
CA ALA A 245 -1.11 -21.70 -2.87
C ALA A 245 -2.34 -22.58 -2.54
N GLU A 246 -3.19 -22.87 -3.52
CA GLU A 246 -4.34 -23.76 -3.34
C GLU A 246 -3.92 -25.20 -3.02
N GLN A 247 -2.88 -25.72 -3.68
CA GLN A 247 -2.31 -27.05 -3.38
C GLN A 247 -1.76 -27.13 -1.95
N LEU A 248 -1.00 -26.11 -1.52
CA LEU A 248 -0.49 -26.04 -0.15
C LEU A 248 -1.63 -25.92 0.86
N TRP A 249 -2.64 -25.10 0.59
CA TRP A 249 -3.83 -24.95 1.44
C TRP A 249 -4.60 -26.28 1.58
N ALA A 250 -4.76 -27.02 0.49
CA ALA A 250 -5.40 -28.33 0.48
C ALA A 250 -4.63 -29.36 1.34
N ALA A 251 -3.30 -29.26 1.38
CA ALA A 251 -2.44 -30.13 2.18
C ALA A 251 -2.43 -29.81 3.69
N LEU A 252 -2.89 -28.62 4.11
CA LEU A 252 -2.99 -28.25 5.52
C LEU A 252 -4.18 -28.93 6.22
N SER A 253 -3.97 -29.34 7.47
CA SER A 253 -5.02 -29.86 8.36
C SER A 253 -6.03 -28.76 8.76
N ALA A 254 -7.19 -29.16 9.28
CA ALA A 254 -8.24 -28.23 9.68
C ALA A 254 -7.80 -27.28 10.80
N GLU A 255 -6.93 -27.74 11.70
CA GLU A 255 -6.34 -26.99 12.80
C GLU A 255 -5.28 -26.01 12.29
N GLU A 256 -4.44 -26.43 11.34
CA GLU A 256 -3.43 -25.57 10.70
C GLU A 256 -4.07 -24.46 9.87
N ARG A 257 -5.16 -24.75 9.15
CA ARG A 257 -5.93 -23.74 8.41
C ARG A 257 -6.56 -22.69 9.32
N LYS A 258 -6.96 -23.04 10.54
CA LYS A 258 -7.47 -22.09 11.54
C LYS A 258 -6.35 -21.25 12.17
N LEU A 259 -5.15 -21.82 12.26
CA LEU A 259 -3.99 -21.17 12.87
C LEU A 259 -3.32 -20.17 11.92
N LEU A 260 -3.39 -20.41 10.61
CA LEU A 260 -2.69 -19.61 9.60
C LEU A 260 -3.00 -18.09 9.62
N PRO A 261 -4.27 -17.64 9.72
CA PRO A 261 -4.59 -16.21 9.78
C PRO A 261 -4.09 -15.51 11.03
N VAL A 262 -3.86 -16.26 12.11
CA VAL A 262 -3.47 -15.74 13.42
C VAL A 262 -2.03 -16.12 13.77
N LEU A 263 -1.26 -16.68 12.84
CA LEU A 263 0.07 -17.20 13.12
C LEU A 263 1.05 -16.08 13.54
N GLY A 264 0.91 -14.88 12.98
CA GLY A 264 1.66 -13.68 13.39
C GLY A 264 1.19 -13.03 14.70
N GLN A 265 0.11 -13.53 15.31
CA GLN A 265 -0.51 -12.95 16.50
C GLN A 265 0.01 -13.56 17.81
N SER A 266 -0.44 -13.01 18.95
CA SER A 266 -0.06 -13.49 20.26
C SER A 266 -0.47 -14.96 20.49
N LEU A 267 0.25 -15.67 21.36
CA LEU A 267 -0.08 -17.06 21.70
C LEU A 267 -1.51 -17.22 22.24
N GLU A 268 -2.07 -16.21 22.91
CA GLU A 268 -3.45 -16.26 23.39
C GLU A 268 -4.48 -16.13 22.25
N GLU A 269 -4.22 -15.30 21.23
CA GLU A 269 -5.05 -15.22 20.01
C GLU A 269 -4.96 -16.54 19.19
N ARG A 270 -3.78 -17.14 19.09
CA ARG A 270 -3.56 -18.47 18.46
C ARG A 270 -4.31 -19.59 19.17
N ARG A 271 -4.35 -19.54 20.51
CA ARG A 271 -5.12 -20.49 21.34
C ARG A 271 -6.61 -20.30 21.17
N ALA A 272 -7.09 -19.06 21.10
CA ALA A 272 -8.49 -18.76 20.85
C ALA A 272 -8.97 -19.32 19.49
N ALA A 273 -8.11 -19.32 18.47
CA ALA A 273 -8.45 -19.84 17.14
C ALA A 273 -8.47 -21.38 17.05
N THR A 274 -7.60 -22.06 17.82
CA THR A 274 -7.44 -23.53 17.76
C THR A 274 -8.16 -24.28 18.88
N SER A 275 -8.55 -23.59 19.95
CA SER A 275 -9.09 -24.17 21.19
C SER A 275 -8.16 -25.19 21.85
N LEU A 276 -6.86 -25.17 21.53
CA LEU A 276 -5.86 -26.08 22.05
C LEU A 276 -5.15 -25.52 23.31
N GLY A 277 -4.57 -26.42 24.10
CA GLY A 277 -3.73 -26.07 25.24
C GLY A 277 -2.44 -25.37 24.78
N ARG A 278 -1.85 -24.53 25.65
CA ARG A 278 -0.69 -23.67 25.32
C ARG A 278 0.46 -24.41 24.63
N ALA A 279 0.89 -25.55 25.18
CA ALA A 279 2.00 -26.33 24.62
C ALA A 279 1.64 -26.96 23.26
N ALA A 280 0.39 -27.39 23.08
CA ALA A 280 -0.09 -27.98 21.83
C ALA A 280 -0.25 -26.92 20.73
N THR A 281 -0.76 -25.73 21.05
CA THR A 281 -0.82 -24.60 20.11
C THR A 281 0.58 -24.17 19.67
N GLN A 282 1.53 -24.09 20.59
CA GLN A 282 2.91 -23.74 20.26
C GLN A 282 3.56 -24.77 19.33
N ALA A 283 3.48 -26.06 19.68
CA ALA A 283 4.02 -27.14 18.85
C ALA A 283 3.37 -27.18 17.46
N LEU A 284 2.06 -26.88 17.37
CA LEU A 284 1.35 -26.79 16.10
C LEU A 284 1.78 -25.57 15.28
N SER A 285 2.04 -24.42 15.92
CA SER A 285 2.60 -23.23 15.25
C SER A 285 3.99 -23.50 14.69
N ASP A 286 4.87 -24.10 15.49
CA ASP A 286 6.25 -24.40 15.08
C ASP A 286 6.26 -25.40 13.92
N ALA A 287 5.46 -26.47 14.02
CA ALA A 287 5.32 -27.46 12.95
C ALA A 287 4.73 -26.89 11.65
N LEU A 288 3.80 -25.92 11.77
CA LEU A 288 3.23 -25.24 10.61
C LEU A 288 4.27 -24.33 9.93
N VAL A 289 5.04 -23.56 10.72
CA VAL A 289 6.12 -22.71 10.20
C VAL A 289 7.19 -23.55 9.50
N ASP A 290 7.63 -24.63 10.12
CA ASP A 290 8.64 -25.53 9.53
C ASP A 290 8.12 -26.19 8.24
N ARG A 291 6.85 -26.60 8.21
CA ARG A 291 6.25 -27.19 7.01
C ARG A 291 6.14 -26.18 5.88
N LEU A 292 5.68 -24.96 6.15
CA LEU A 292 5.60 -23.90 5.15
C LEU A 292 6.99 -23.53 4.62
N ARG A 293 8.01 -23.52 5.50
CA ARG A 293 9.39 -23.26 5.11
C ARG A 293 9.94 -24.36 4.21
N MET A 294 9.79 -25.63 4.58
CA MET A 294 10.25 -26.76 3.76
C MET A 294 9.51 -26.86 2.43
N ALA A 295 8.24 -26.48 2.39
CA ALA A 295 7.43 -26.56 1.18
C ALA A 295 7.68 -25.43 0.18
N THR A 296 8.32 -24.33 0.60
CA THR A 296 8.57 -23.13 -0.22
C THR A 296 10.06 -22.83 -0.44
N ILE A 297 10.95 -23.72 0.05
CA ILE A 297 12.40 -23.49 0.01
C ILE A 297 12.98 -23.48 -1.42
N ASP A 298 12.39 -24.25 -2.34
CA ASP A 298 12.83 -24.40 -3.73
C ASP A 298 11.95 -23.62 -4.73
N ASP A 299 10.92 -22.89 -4.26
CA ASP A 299 9.99 -22.14 -5.11
C ASP A 299 10.47 -20.69 -5.33
N GLU A 300 10.66 -20.27 -6.59
CA GLU A 300 11.08 -18.90 -6.94
C GLU A 300 10.02 -17.84 -6.55
N ASP A 301 8.74 -18.21 -6.60
CA ASP A 301 7.59 -17.35 -6.26
C ASP A 301 7.12 -17.49 -4.80
N ARG A 302 7.97 -18.00 -3.91
CA ARG A 302 7.66 -18.28 -2.50
C ARG A 302 6.96 -17.14 -1.74
N GLU A 303 7.31 -15.88 -2.03
CA GLU A 303 6.68 -14.70 -1.41
C GLU A 303 5.21 -14.58 -1.78
N ALA A 304 4.93 -14.65 -3.08
CA ALA A 304 3.60 -14.53 -3.64
C ALA A 304 2.73 -15.70 -3.17
N ILE A 305 3.29 -16.91 -3.08
CA ILE A 305 2.59 -18.12 -2.61
C ILE A 305 2.17 -17.98 -1.14
N VAL A 306 3.08 -17.57 -0.25
CA VAL A 306 2.77 -17.40 1.19
C VAL A 306 1.76 -16.28 1.41
N LEU A 307 1.91 -15.15 0.71
CA LEU A 307 0.93 -14.05 0.77
C LEU A 307 -0.45 -14.49 0.27
N ARG A 308 -0.50 -15.29 -0.79
CA ARG A 308 -1.75 -15.82 -1.34
C ARG A 308 -2.40 -16.85 -0.42
N LEU A 309 -1.61 -17.70 0.21
CA LEU A 309 -2.07 -18.65 1.23
C LEU A 309 -2.73 -17.94 2.42
N GLY A 310 -2.15 -16.81 2.85
CA GLY A 310 -2.76 -15.92 3.84
C GLY A 310 -4.10 -15.33 3.39
N ALA A 311 -4.21 -14.96 2.11
CA ALA A 311 -5.47 -14.46 1.53
C ALA A 311 -6.57 -15.53 1.49
N ILE A 312 -6.25 -16.76 1.09
CA ILE A 312 -7.18 -17.91 1.08
C ILE A 312 -7.69 -18.20 2.51
N ALA A 313 -6.80 -18.12 3.50
CA ALA A 313 -7.15 -18.35 4.90
C ALA A 313 -8.09 -17.28 5.47
N ALA A 314 -7.91 -16.02 5.06
CA ALA A 314 -8.77 -14.91 5.45
C ALA A 314 -10.17 -15.01 4.82
N ASP A 315 -10.27 -15.35 3.53
CA ASP A 315 -11.56 -15.45 2.83
C ASP A 315 -12.44 -16.59 3.37
N GLY A 316 -11.82 -17.72 3.76
CA GLY A 316 -12.52 -18.82 4.43
C GLY A 316 -13.04 -18.48 5.83
N SER A 317 -12.49 -17.44 6.47
CA SER A 317 -12.87 -16.98 7.81
C SER A 317 -14.07 -16.03 7.78
N ASP A 318 -14.13 -15.12 6.80
CA ASP A 318 -15.25 -14.20 6.60
C ASP A 318 -16.53 -14.92 6.13
N SER A 319 -16.40 -15.93 5.27
CA SER A 319 -17.54 -16.73 4.82
C SER A 319 -18.21 -17.50 5.98
N ARG A 320 -17.45 -17.85 7.04
CA ARG A 320 -17.98 -18.48 8.27
C ARG A 320 -18.60 -17.47 9.23
N ARG A 321 -18.07 -16.24 9.33
CA ARG A 321 -18.69 -15.17 10.14
C ARG A 321 -20.05 -14.76 9.58
N LEU A 322 -20.18 -14.66 8.26
CA LEU A 322 -21.46 -14.38 7.60
C LEU A 322 -22.48 -15.52 7.74
N SER A 323 -22.01 -16.77 7.85
CA SER A 323 -22.89 -17.94 8.03
C SER A 323 -23.37 -18.16 9.47
N GLN A 324 -22.74 -17.53 10.47
CA GLN A 324 -23.17 -17.62 11.89
C GLN A 324 -24.24 -16.57 12.27
N VAL A 325 -24.57 -15.63 11.38
CA VAL A 325 -25.72 -14.72 11.54
C VAL A 325 -26.94 -15.33 10.84
N GLY A 326 -27.41 -16.45 11.37
CA GLY A 326 -28.71 -17.06 11.02
C GLY A 326 -29.84 -16.48 11.86
N PRO A 327 -31.10 -16.51 11.38
CA PRO A 327 -32.15 -15.58 11.81
C PRO A 327 -32.63 -15.87 13.24
N SER A 328 -32.73 -14.83 14.06
CA SER A 328 -33.46 -14.87 15.33
C SER A 328 -34.90 -15.36 15.07
N PRO A 329 -35.40 -16.34 15.84
CA PRO A 329 -36.79 -16.76 15.71
C PRO A 329 -37.70 -15.61 16.15
N ARG A 330 -38.52 -15.11 15.23
CA ARG A 330 -39.61 -14.18 15.52
C ARG A 330 -40.54 -14.84 16.53
N SER A 331 -40.66 -14.23 17.70
CA SER A 331 -41.72 -14.50 18.66
C SER A 331 -43.06 -14.22 17.97
N LEU A 332 -43.87 -15.27 17.84
CA LEU A 332 -45.30 -15.17 17.59
C LEU A 332 -45.94 -14.75 18.91
N GLY A 333 -46.29 -13.48 19.02
CA GLY A 333 -47.16 -12.96 20.07
C GLY A 333 -48.60 -13.15 19.66
N GLU A 334 -49.32 -13.92 20.46
CA GLU A 334 -50.73 -14.27 20.36
C GLU A 334 -51.63 -13.03 20.37
N GLU A 335 -52.48 -12.89 19.34
CA GLU A 335 -53.76 -12.22 19.46
C GLU A 335 -54.76 -13.22 20.06
N GLN A 336 -55.21 -12.99 21.29
CA GLN A 336 -56.56 -13.39 21.70
C GLN A 336 -57.21 -12.27 22.52
N THR A 337 -58.40 -11.90 22.02
CA THR A 337 -59.55 -11.31 22.70
C THR A 337 -59.75 -11.72 24.15
#